data_AF-A0A969HDF8-F1
#
_entry.id   AF-A0A969HDF8-F1
#
_cell.length_a   1.000
_cell.length_b   1.000
_cell.length_c   1.000
_cell.angle_alpha   90.00
_cell.angle_beta   90.00
_cell.angle_gamma   90.00
#
_symmetry.space_group_name_H-M   'P 1'
#
loop_
_entity.id
_entity.type
_entity.pdbx_description
1 polymer ?
#
loop_
_entity_poly.entity_id
_entity_poly.type
_entity_poly.pdbx_seq_one_letter_code
_entity_poly.pdbx_strand_id
1 'polypeptide(L)' 'MQTVTISQINESLQKLPADKLVIVYDFVSYLIERDTKLSLRESSEAYETMLASEAVLRRDWDRPEEDEAWADL' A
#
# COMPACT_ATOMS: atom_id res chain seq x y z
N MET A 1 2.41 -20.58 -2.24
CA MET A 1 3.02 -19.35 -2.79
C MET A 1 4.27 -19.78 -3.55
N GLN A 2 4.36 -19.49 -4.85
CA GLN A 2 5.56 -19.83 -5.64
C GLN A 2 6.68 -18.86 -5.25
N THR A 3 7.74 -19.37 -4.63
CA THR A 3 8.93 -18.58 -4.30
C THR A 3 9.85 -18.56 -5.52
N VAL A 4 9.79 -17.49 -6.30
CA VAL A 4 10.72 -17.26 -7.42
C VAL A 4 12.04 -16.76 -6.84
N THR A 5 13.16 -17.32 -7.28
CA THR A 5 14.51 -16.89 -6.83
C THR A 5 15.09 -15.82 -7.75
N ILE A 6 15.99 -14.99 -7.22
CA ILE A 6 16.69 -13.95 -8.01
C ILE A 6 17.39 -14.56 -9.23
N SER A 7 17.95 -15.76 -9.10
CA SER A 7 18.59 -16.48 -10.20
C SER A 7 17.64 -16.79 -11.34
N GLN A 8 16.41 -17.24 -11.04
CA GLN A 8 15.38 -17.52 -12.06
C GLN A 8 14.91 -16.25 -12.78
N ILE A 9 14.86 -15.12 -12.06
CA ILE A 9 14.54 -13.82 -12.65
C ILE A 9 15.66 -13.41 -13.61
N ASN A 10 16.93 -13.48 -13.19
CA ASN A 10 18.07 -13.13 -14.04
C ASN A 10 18.13 -13.97 -15.33
N GLU A 11 17.92 -15.28 -15.23
CA GLU A 11 17.86 -16.16 -16.40
C GLU A 11 16.72 -15.78 -17.36
N SER A 12 15.59 -15.29 -16.83
CA SER A 12 14.46 -14.83 -17.64
C SER A 12 14.75 -13.47 -18.29
N LEU A 13 15.43 -12.57 -17.59
CA LEU A 13 15.85 -11.26 -18.13
C LEU A 13 16.84 -11.39 -19.28
N GLN A 14 17.76 -12.35 -19.23
CA GLN A 14 18.74 -12.58 -20.30
C GLN A 14 18.09 -13.05 -21.62
N LYS A 15 16.89 -13.64 -21.57
CA LYS A 15 16.15 -14.11 -22.75
C LYS A 15 15.25 -13.03 -23.36
N LEU A 16 15.08 -11.90 -22.67
CA LEU A 16 14.22 -10.81 -23.12
C LEU A 16 14.97 -9.87 -24.07
N PRO A 17 14.30 -9.35 -25.11
CA PRO A 17 14.88 -8.32 -25.96
C PRO A 17 15.02 -6.99 -25.19
N ALA A 18 15.99 -6.17 -25.60
CA ALA A 18 16.43 -4.99 -24.86
C ALA A 18 15.35 -3.91 -24.71
N ASP A 19 14.43 -3.83 -25.67
CA ASP A 19 13.25 -2.96 -25.63
C ASP A 19 12.33 -3.27 -24.43
N LYS A 20 12.23 -4.55 -24.04
CA LYS A 20 11.42 -4.97 -22.89
C LYS A 20 12.14 -4.84 -21.56
N LEU A 21 13.48 -4.83 -21.56
CA LEU A 21 14.26 -4.64 -20.33
C LEU A 21 14.01 -3.26 -19.70
N VAL A 22 13.76 -2.23 -20.53
CA VAL A 22 13.40 -0.89 -20.07
C VAL A 22 12.09 -0.93 -19.26
N ILE A 23 11.08 -1.61 -19.78
CA ILE A 23 9.78 -1.75 -19.09
C ILE A 23 9.94 -2.50 -17.76
N VAL A 24 10.76 -3.55 -17.76
CA VAL A 24 11.02 -4.31 -16.52
C VAL A 24 11.74 -3.42 -15.49
N TYR A 25 12.72 -2.63 -15.93
CA TYR A 25 13.41 -1.68 -15.06
C TYR A 25 12.46 -0.64 -14.46
N ASP A 26 11.59 -0.05 -15.28
CA ASP A 26 10.59 0.91 -14.81
C ASP A 26 9.64 0.27 -13.79
N PHE A 27 9.20 -0.96 -14.05
CA PHE A 27 8.32 -1.68 -13.14
C PHE A 27 9.00 -2.02 -11.80
N VAL A 28 10.26 -2.49 -11.83
CA VAL A 28 11.02 -2.76 -10.61
C VAL A 28 11.27 -1.46 -9.83
N SER A 29 11.60 -0.37 -10.50
CA SER A 29 11.76 0.96 -9.89
C SER A 29 10.47 1.41 -9.21
N TYR A 30 9.33 1.25 -9.89
CA TYR A 30 8.02 1.54 -9.31
C TYR A 30 7.73 0.68 -8.07
N LEU A 31 8.03 -0.61 -8.09
CA LEU A 31 7.82 -1.49 -6.94
C LEU A 31 8.65 -1.05 -5.74
N ILE A 32 9.93 -0.73 -5.95
CA ILE A 32 10.83 -0.24 -4.89
C ILE A 32 10.30 1.08 -4.31
N GLU A 33 9.92 2.03 -5.17
CA GLU A 33 9.39 3.32 -4.72
C GLU A 33 8.07 3.15 -3.95
N ARG A 34 7.19 2.27 -4.43
CA ARG A 34 5.91 1.97 -3.77
C ARG A 34 6.14 1.33 -2.40
N ASP A 35 7.01 0.35 -2.30
CA ASP A 35 7.30 -0.33 -1.04
C ASP A 35 7.93 0.63 -0.03
N THR A 36 8.83 1.49 -0.50
CA THR A 36 9.42 2.58 0.30
C THR A 36 8.34 3.54 0.80
N LYS A 37 7.42 3.98 -0.07
CA LYS A 37 6.32 4.88 0.29
C LYS A 37 5.31 4.23 1.24
N LEU A 38 5.03 2.93 1.08
CA LEU A 38 4.16 2.18 1.98
C LEU A 38 4.80 2.05 3.35
N SER A 39 6.08 1.67 3.41
CA SER A 39 6.84 1.61 4.66
C SER A 39 6.89 2.97 5.37
N LEU A 40 7.11 4.07 4.63
CA LEU A 40 7.09 5.44 5.19
C LEU A 40 5.69 5.87 5.66
N ARG A 41 4.63 5.41 4.99
CA ARG A 41 3.24 5.67 5.41
C ARG A 41 2.90 4.90 6.67
N GLU A 42 3.25 3.62 6.73
CA GLU A 42 3.04 2.78 7.91
C GLU A 42 3.84 3.27 9.12
N SER A 43 5.07 3.78 8.90
CA SER A 43 5.89 4.37 9.95
C SER A 43 5.57 5.84 10.27
N SER A 44 4.53 6.41 9.66
CA SER A 44 4.16 7.81 9.91
C SER A 44 3.34 7.89 11.20
N GLU A 45 3.79 8.69 12.17
CA GLU A 45 3.05 8.95 13.41
C GLU A 45 1.62 9.44 13.15
N ALA A 46 1.39 10.18 12.07
CA ALA A 46 0.05 10.62 11.67
C ALA A 46 -0.85 9.45 11.24
N TYR A 47 -0.29 8.46 10.53
CA TYR A 47 -1.00 7.26 10.11
C TYR A 47 -1.30 6.34 11.31
N GLU A 48 -0.32 6.14 12.19
CA GLU A 48 -0.53 5.39 13.43
C GLU A 48 -1.57 6.05 14.33
N THR A 49 -1.53 7.38 14.48
CA THR A 49 -2.51 8.15 15.26
C THR A 49 -3.90 8.06 14.64
N MET A 50 -4.01 8.15 13.31
CA MET A 50 -5.28 7.97 12.60
C MET A 50 -5.87 6.59 12.87
N LEU A 51 -5.06 5.53 12.73
CA LEU A 51 -5.49 4.15 12.96
C LEU A 51 -5.88 3.90 14.41
N ALA A 52 -5.11 4.43 15.37
CA ALA A 52 -5.43 4.32 16.80
C ALA A 52 -6.72 5.06 17.17
N SER A 53 -6.99 6.18 16.50
CA SER A 53 -8.20 6.98 16.70
C SER A 53 -9.44 6.35 16.06
N GLU A 54 -9.29 5.49 15.05
CA GLU A 54 -10.40 4.85 14.33
C GLU A 54 -11.36 4.10 15.27
N ALA A 55 -10.84 3.33 16.21
CA ALA A 55 -11.67 2.56 17.15
C ALA A 55 -12.48 3.46 18.11
N VAL A 56 -11.90 4.61 18.48
CA VAL A 56 -12.57 5.60 19.36
C VAL A 56 -13.62 6.37 18.58
N LEU A 57 -13.28 6.84 17.37
CA LEU A 57 -14.20 7.53 16.48
C LEU A 57 -15.40 6.66 16.11
N ARG A 58 -15.17 5.39 15.77
CA ARG A 58 -16.25 4.44 15.44
C ARG A 58 -17.23 4.26 16.60
N ARG A 59 -16.73 4.11 17.83
CA ARG A 59 -17.58 4.00 19.03
C ARG A 59 -18.48 5.22 19.23
N ASP A 60 -17.94 6.41 18.96
CA ASP A 60 -18.65 7.65 19.20
C ASP A 60 -19.55 8.05 18.01
N TRP A 61 -19.25 7.56 16.81
CA TRP A 61 -20.04 7.74 15.58
C TRP A 61 -21.20 6.75 15.44
N ASP A 62 -21.05 5.49 15.85
CA ASP A 62 -22.09 4.45 15.75
C ASP A 62 -23.21 4.61 16.81
N ARG A 63 -23.35 5.81 17.38
CA ARG A 63 -24.37 6.13 18.37
C ARG A 63 -25.68 6.50 17.68
N PRO A 64 -26.82 5.93 18.08
CA PRO A 64 -28.11 6.23 17.45
C PRO A 64 -28.49 7.71 17.56
N GLU A 65 -28.00 8.41 18.59
CA GLU A 65 -28.19 9.85 18.76
C GLU A 65 -27.49 10.69 17.66
N GLU A 66 -26.37 10.19 17.12
CA GLU A 66 -25.71 10.81 15.98
C GLU A 66 -26.55 10.57 14.72
N ASP A 67 -27.00 9.34 14.45
CA ASP A 67 -27.86 9.05 13.28
C ASP A 67 -29.12 9.95 13.23
N GLU A 68 -29.71 10.28 14.38
CA GLU A 68 -30.80 11.26 14.50
C GLU A 68 -30.36 12.70 14.21
N ALA A 69 -29.19 13.13 14.71
CA ALA A 69 -28.64 14.46 14.46
C ALA A 69 -28.25 14.68 12.99
N TRP A 70 -27.85 13.63 12.29
CA TRP A 70 -27.53 13.66 10.86
C TRP A 70 -28.77 13.50 9.96
N ALA A 71 -29.92 13.08 10.49
CA ALA A 71 -31.15 12.91 9.70
C ALA A 71 -31.80 14.25 9.28
N ASP A 72 -31.50 15.34 9.99
CA ASP A 72 -32.08 16.68 9.77
C ASP A 72 -31.15 17.66 9.02
N LEU A 73 -30.08 17.15 8.39
CA LEU A 73 -28.99 17.92 7.77
C LEU A 73 -28.99 17.79 6.23
#